data_AF-A0A2B5IEV1-F1
#
_entry.id   AF-A0A2B5IEV1-F1
#
_cell.length_a   1.000
_cell.length_b   1.000
_cell.length_c   1.000
_cell.angle_alpha   90.00
_cell.angle_beta   90.00
_cell.angle_gamma   90.00
#
_symmetry.space_group_name_H-M   'P 1'
#
loop_
_entity.id
_entity.type
_entity.pdbx_description
1 polymer ?
#
loop_
_entity_poly.entity_id
_entity_poly.type
_entity_poly.pdbx_seq_one_letter_code
_entity_poly.pdbx_strand_id
1 'polypeptide(L)'
;MNPFEQMIYVGVIMSIVLSVMILGSLYYNPRLSLTEYPKDIQKLVFPKSIHEKKQTIYFNIAYNAILFGTPFVSTYILHKHEKLLYIDAYLHAFGIVMIFNLVDLFILDWLIFCWITPRFVVIPTTEGMKGYKDYKFHLRGAIVGTKFLAIVSLFLAGIAITM
;
A
#
# COMPACT_ATOMS: atom_id res chain seq x y z
N MET A 1 -15.36 -21.39 -1.03
CA MET A 1 -14.81 -20.30 -1.87
C MET A 1 -13.56 -20.86 -2.52
N ASN A 2 -13.45 -20.81 -3.84
CA ASN A 2 -12.26 -21.35 -4.52
C ASN A 2 -11.04 -20.43 -4.28
N PRO A 3 -9.79 -20.89 -4.57
CA PRO A 3 -8.57 -20.09 -4.37
C PRO A 3 -8.63 -18.68 -4.96
N PHE A 4 -9.12 -18.58 -6.20
CA PHE A 4 -9.20 -17.32 -6.93
C PHE A 4 -10.20 -16.36 -6.28
N GLU A 5 -11.39 -16.84 -5.92
CA GLU A 5 -12.37 -16.05 -5.18
C GLU A 5 -11.77 -15.54 -3.87
N GLN A 6 -11.11 -16.42 -3.09
CA GLN A 6 -10.49 -16.03 -1.82
C GLN A 6 -9.44 -14.93 -2.01
N MET A 7 -8.60 -15.03 -3.04
CA MET A 7 -7.61 -14.01 -3.41
C MET A 7 -8.27 -12.66 -3.65
N ILE A 8 -9.34 -12.62 -4.45
CA ILE A 8 -10.09 -11.39 -4.76
C ILE A 8 -10.73 -10.82 -3.49
N TYR A 9 -11.49 -11.62 -2.74
CA TYR A 9 -12.19 -11.17 -1.55
C TYR A 9 -11.23 -10.61 -0.50
N VAL A 10 -10.15 -11.33 -0.20
CA VAL A 10 -9.14 -10.88 0.78
C VAL A 10 -8.40 -9.64 0.28
N GLY A 11 -8.03 -9.59 -1.01
CA GLY A 11 -7.37 -8.43 -1.61
C GLY A 11 -8.23 -7.18 -1.54
N VAL A 12 -9.53 -7.27 -1.83
CA VAL A 12 -10.47 -6.15 -1.76
C VAL A 12 -10.66 -5.67 -0.32
N ILE A 13 -10.87 -6.58 0.64
CA ILE A 13 -11.01 -6.22 2.06
C ILE A 13 -9.74 -5.53 2.57
N MET A 14 -8.57 -6.11 2.28
CA MET A 14 -7.29 -5.52 2.63
C MET A 14 -7.13 -4.12 2.02
N SER A 15 -7.54 -3.95 0.77
CA SER A 15 -7.45 -2.67 0.07
C SER A 15 -8.31 -1.61 0.73
N ILE A 16 -9.54 -1.94 1.16
CA ILE A 16 -10.41 -1.02 1.90
C ILE A 16 -9.75 -0.60 3.21
N VAL A 17 -9.25 -1.56 3.99
CA VAL A 17 -8.61 -1.29 5.30
C VAL A 17 -7.40 -0.38 5.13
N LEU A 18 -6.47 -0.74 4.23
CA LEU A 18 -5.26 0.05 3.99
C LEU A 18 -5.57 1.43 3.42
N SER A 19 -6.57 1.54 2.54
CA SER A 19 -7.04 2.84 2.02
C SER A 19 -7.57 3.75 3.13
N VAL A 20 -8.39 3.21 4.04
CA VAL A 20 -8.90 3.96 5.20
C VAL A 20 -7.75 4.40 6.11
N MET A 21 -6.75 3.54 6.31
CA MET A 21 -5.56 3.89 7.09
C MET A 21 -4.76 5.03 6.44
N ILE A 22 -4.51 4.96 5.13
CA ILE A 22 -3.78 6.00 4.38
C ILE A 22 -4.55 7.32 4.41
N LEU A 23 -5.84 7.31 4.06
CA LEU A 23 -6.66 8.52 4.03
C LEU A 23 -6.85 9.10 5.44
N GLY A 24 -7.01 8.24 6.45
CA GLY A 24 -7.11 8.65 7.85
C GLY A 24 -5.83 9.28 8.37
N SER A 25 -4.65 8.74 8.01
CA SER A 25 -3.37 9.32 8.43
C SER A 25 -3.11 10.67 7.76
N LEU A 26 -3.45 10.82 6.48
CA LEU A 26 -3.38 12.09 5.76
C LEU A 26 -4.37 13.12 6.32
N TYR A 27 -5.60 12.70 6.64
CA TYR A 27 -6.60 13.55 7.29
C TYR A 27 -6.13 14.05 8.65
N TYR A 28 -5.48 13.19 9.43
CA TYR A 28 -4.92 13.54 10.74
C TYR A 28 -3.72 14.49 10.61
N ASN A 29 -2.74 14.17 9.77
CA ASN A 29 -1.60 15.03 9.46
C ASN A 29 -0.94 14.61 8.13
N PRO A 30 -1.06 15.41 7.04
CA PRO A 30 -0.49 15.04 5.73
C PRO A 30 1.05 14.95 5.75
N ARG A 31 1.70 15.60 6.72
CA ARG A 31 3.16 15.54 6.88
C ARG A 31 3.64 14.16 7.34
N LEU A 32 2.78 13.28 7.84
CA LEU A 32 3.16 11.89 8.13
C LEU A 32 3.64 11.14 6.88
N SER A 33 3.13 11.51 5.70
CA SER A 33 3.57 10.94 4.43
C SER A 33 4.57 11.81 3.69
N LEU A 34 5.18 12.84 4.31
CA LEU A 34 6.06 13.82 3.63
C LEU A 34 7.14 13.18 2.72
N THR A 35 7.70 12.03 3.12
CA THR A 35 8.72 11.32 2.32
C THR A 35 8.18 10.72 1.03
N GLU A 36 6.87 10.47 0.97
CA GLU A 36 6.14 9.89 -0.15
C GLU A 36 5.60 10.94 -1.14
N TYR A 37 5.67 12.23 -0.80
CA TYR A 37 5.24 13.30 -1.73
C TYR A 37 6.26 13.50 -2.86
N PRO A 38 5.85 14.07 -4.01
CA PRO A 38 6.77 14.55 -5.03
C PRO A 38 7.86 15.48 -4.49
N LYS A 39 9.04 15.43 -5.12
CA LYS A 39 10.26 16.11 -4.62
C LYS A 39 10.17 17.64 -4.65
N ASP A 40 9.33 18.23 -5.48
CA ASP A 40 9.07 19.66 -5.48
C ASP A 40 8.38 20.09 -4.18
N ILE A 41 7.36 19.35 -3.73
CA ILE A 41 6.66 19.59 -2.46
C ILE A 41 7.62 19.37 -1.28
N GLN A 42 8.40 18.29 -1.28
CA GLN A 42 9.35 18.00 -0.20
C GLN A 42 10.37 19.14 0.04
N LYS A 43 10.76 19.89 -1.01
CA LYS A 43 11.77 20.95 -0.93
C LYS A 43 11.27 22.23 -0.25
N LEU A 44 9.95 22.44 -0.18
CA LEU A 44 9.35 23.66 0.39
C LEU A 44 8.82 23.45 1.81
N VAL A 45 8.81 22.20 2.30
CA VAL A 45 8.28 21.85 3.62
C VAL A 45 9.43 21.55 4.57
N PHE A 46 9.36 22.07 5.80
CA PHE A 46 10.32 21.72 6.83
C PHE A 46 10.37 20.20 7.09
N PRO A 47 11.53 19.66 7.48
CA PRO A 47 11.64 18.25 7.87
C PRO A 47 10.64 17.87 8.97
N LYS A 48 10.26 16.59 9.00
CA LYS A 48 9.42 16.04 10.08
C LYS A 48 10.06 16.28 11.44
N SER A 49 9.27 16.74 12.39
CA SER A 49 9.60 16.77 13.82
C SER A 49 9.85 15.37 14.38
N ILE A 50 10.45 15.27 15.56
CA ILE A 50 10.67 13.99 16.25
C ILE A 50 9.32 13.27 16.52
N HIS A 51 8.28 14.03 16.85
CA HIS A 51 6.95 13.48 17.10
C HIS A 51 6.34 12.88 15.83
N GLU A 52 6.36 13.60 14.71
CA GLU A 52 5.86 13.12 13.41
C GLU A 52 6.63 11.89 12.92
N LYS A 53 7.94 11.83 13.17
CA LYS A 53 8.76 10.64 12.86
C LYS A 53 8.29 9.41 13.65
N LYS A 54 8.05 9.56 14.96
CA LYS A 54 7.53 8.46 15.80
C LYS A 54 6.14 8.01 15.33
N GLN A 55 5.24 8.96 15.03
CA GLN A 55 3.92 8.65 14.48
C GLN A 55 4.01 7.90 13.15
N THR A 56 4.89 8.35 12.24
CA THR A 56 5.15 7.66 10.96
C THR A 56 5.62 6.23 11.19
N ILE A 57 6.53 6.00 12.16
CA ILE A 57 7.03 4.66 12.48
C ILE A 57 5.90 3.75 12.97
N TYR A 58 5.09 4.20 13.93
CA TYR A 58 3.98 3.38 14.45
C TYR A 58 2.94 3.08 13.38
N PHE A 59 2.60 4.07 12.55
CA PHE A 59 1.72 3.88 11.40
C PHE A 59 2.29 2.83 10.44
N ASN A 60 3.57 2.95 10.06
CA ASN A 60 4.22 2.03 9.13
C ASN A 60 4.30 0.62 9.69
N ILE A 61 4.53 0.43 10.99
CA ILE A 61 4.51 -0.90 11.61
C ILE A 61 3.13 -1.54 11.47
N ALA A 62 2.06 -0.81 11.84
CA ALA A 62 0.69 -1.33 11.74
C ALA A 62 0.29 -1.59 10.29
N TYR A 63 0.60 -0.65 9.39
CA TYR A 63 0.31 -0.74 7.96
C TYR A 63 1.01 -1.94 7.32
N ASN A 64 2.32 -2.11 7.54
CA ASN A 64 3.08 -3.22 6.94
C ASN A 64 2.70 -4.57 7.56
N ALA A 65 2.32 -4.62 8.84
CA ALA A 65 1.80 -5.83 9.46
C ALA A 65 0.53 -6.32 8.74
N ILE A 66 -0.37 -5.42 8.36
CA ILE A 66 -1.58 -5.77 7.59
C ILE A 66 -1.22 -6.10 6.13
N LEU A 67 -0.41 -5.27 5.48
CA LEU A 67 -0.03 -5.42 4.06
C LEU A 67 0.64 -6.78 3.78
N PHE A 68 1.53 -7.26 4.66
CA PHE A 68 2.23 -8.53 4.46
C PHE A 68 1.65 -9.68 5.28
N GLY A 69 1.05 -9.41 6.43
CA GLY A 69 0.41 -10.43 7.25
C GLY A 69 -0.83 -11.02 6.59
N THR A 70 -1.64 -10.19 5.91
CA THR A 70 -2.88 -10.62 5.25
C THR A 70 -2.64 -11.64 4.11
N PRO A 71 -1.80 -11.37 3.10
CA PRO A 71 -1.50 -12.35 2.05
C PRO A 71 -0.84 -13.60 2.64
N PHE A 72 0.03 -13.46 3.64
CA PHE A 72 0.64 -14.60 4.33
C PHE A 72 -0.39 -15.52 4.99
N VAL A 73 -1.23 -14.98 5.87
CA VAL A 73 -2.25 -15.73 6.61
C VAL A 73 -3.26 -16.37 5.65
N SER A 74 -3.73 -15.62 4.64
CA SER A 74 -4.65 -16.15 3.63
C SER A 74 -4.04 -17.33 2.87
N THR A 75 -2.78 -17.22 2.44
CA THR A 75 -2.06 -18.28 1.72
C THR A 75 -1.82 -19.50 2.61
N TYR A 76 -1.40 -19.28 3.85
CA TYR A 76 -1.16 -20.35 4.83
C TYR A 76 -2.44 -21.17 5.10
N ILE A 77 -3.56 -20.48 5.39
CA ILE A 77 -4.85 -21.14 5.62
C ILE A 77 -5.27 -21.92 4.37
N LEU A 78 -5.17 -21.31 3.19
CA LEU A 78 -5.53 -21.97 1.94
C LEU A 78 -4.68 -23.23 1.69
N HIS A 79 -3.37 -23.17 1.95
CA HIS A 79 -2.48 -24.33 1.82
C HIS A 79 -2.83 -25.47 2.79
N LYS A 80 -3.26 -25.16 4.02
CA LYS A 80 -3.70 -26.21 4.97
C LYS A 80 -4.92 -26.98 4.47
N HIS A 81 -5.80 -26.36 3.67
CA HIS A 81 -6.98 -27.00 3.09
C HIS A 81 -6.72 -27.69 1.75
N GLU A 82 -6.03 -27.01 0.82
CA GLU A 82 -5.92 -27.42 -0.59
C GLU A 82 -4.55 -28.03 -0.95
N LYS A 83 -3.56 -28.00 -0.05
CA LYS A 83 -2.18 -28.46 -0.31
C LYS A 83 -1.58 -27.85 -1.58
N LEU A 84 -1.57 -26.53 -1.64
CA LEU A 84 -1.03 -25.74 -2.75
C LEU A 84 0.41 -26.12 -3.13
N LEU A 85 0.70 -26.10 -4.43
CA LEU A 85 2.08 -26.03 -4.92
C LEU A 85 2.68 -24.64 -4.62
N TYR A 86 4.01 -24.55 -4.63
CA TYR A 86 4.70 -23.29 -4.36
C TYR A 86 4.29 -22.16 -5.31
N ILE A 87 4.13 -22.47 -6.61
CA ILE A 87 3.74 -21.47 -7.59
C ILE A 87 2.31 -20.95 -7.34
N ASP A 88 1.39 -21.82 -6.91
CA ASP A 88 0.01 -21.42 -6.61
C ASP A 88 -0.05 -20.54 -5.35
N ALA A 89 0.72 -20.90 -4.33
CA ALA A 89 0.87 -20.08 -3.12
C ALA A 89 1.48 -18.70 -3.43
N TYR A 90 2.49 -18.65 -4.31
CA TYR A 90 3.08 -17.40 -4.78
C TYR A 90 2.05 -16.53 -5.52
N LEU A 91 1.34 -17.10 -6.49
CA LEU A 91 0.35 -16.35 -7.27
C LEU A 91 -0.79 -15.85 -6.39
N HIS A 92 -1.20 -16.62 -5.38
CA HIS A 92 -2.22 -16.21 -4.41
C HIS A 92 -1.76 -15.03 -3.56
N ALA A 93 -0.59 -15.12 -2.93
CA ALA A 93 -0.02 -14.05 -2.10
C ALA A 93 0.23 -12.78 -2.94
N PHE A 94 0.82 -12.95 -4.12
CA PHE A 94 1.13 -11.86 -5.04
C PHE A 94 -0.15 -11.19 -5.57
N GLY A 95 -1.17 -11.98 -5.91
CA GLY A 95 -2.45 -11.46 -6.39
C GLY A 95 -3.14 -10.59 -5.35
N ILE A 96 -3.15 -10.98 -4.07
CA ILE A 96 -3.71 -10.18 -2.97
C ILE A 96 -3.05 -8.80 -2.89
N VAL A 97 -1.72 -8.73 -2.88
CA VAL A 97 -1.00 -7.45 -2.80
C VAL A 97 -1.07 -6.65 -4.11
N MET A 98 -1.20 -7.31 -5.26
CA MET A 98 -1.40 -6.64 -6.55
C MET A 98 -2.76 -5.98 -6.66
N ILE A 99 -3.82 -6.57 -6.10
CA ILE A 99 -5.13 -5.91 -6.02
C ILE A 99 -4.99 -4.60 -5.27
N PHE A 100 -4.31 -4.60 -4.12
CA PHE A 100 -4.06 -3.37 -3.38
C PHE A 100 -3.19 -2.38 -4.17
N ASN A 101 -2.10 -2.82 -4.81
CA ASN A 101 -1.25 -1.94 -5.62
C ASN A 101 -2.01 -1.26 -6.77
N LEU A 102 -3.01 -1.94 -7.35
CA LEU A 102 -3.90 -1.37 -8.37
C LEU A 102 -4.93 -0.40 -7.76
N VAL A 103 -5.51 -0.73 -6.60
CA VAL A 103 -6.40 0.19 -5.88
C VAL A 103 -5.66 1.45 -5.46
N ASP A 104 -4.45 1.32 -4.92
CA ASP A 104 -3.58 2.43 -4.56
C ASP A 104 -3.31 3.32 -5.79
N LEU A 105 -2.84 2.76 -6.90
CA LEU A 105 -2.56 3.53 -8.12
C LEU A 105 -3.80 4.22 -8.70
N PHE A 106 -4.89 3.49 -8.93
CA PHE A 106 -6.04 4.03 -9.67
C PHE A 106 -6.97 4.86 -8.80
N ILE A 107 -7.19 4.44 -7.54
CA ILE A 107 -8.16 5.07 -6.65
C ILE A 107 -7.47 6.08 -5.76
N LEU A 108 -6.44 5.71 -5.00
CA LEU A 108 -5.81 6.65 -4.06
C LEU A 108 -4.99 7.68 -4.83
N ASP A 109 -4.00 7.23 -5.59
CA ASP A 109 -3.02 8.07 -6.27
C ASP A 109 -3.63 8.90 -7.40
N TRP A 110 -4.30 8.24 -8.36
CA TRP A 110 -4.80 8.94 -9.52
C TRP A 110 -6.13 9.66 -9.27
N LEU A 111 -7.12 8.98 -8.70
CA LEU A 111 -8.43 9.59 -8.48
C LEU A 111 -8.43 10.55 -7.27
N ILE A 112 -8.00 10.11 -6.10
CA ILE A 112 -8.11 10.95 -4.90
C ILE A 112 -7.01 12.00 -4.85
N PHE A 113 -5.73 11.61 -4.97
CA PHE A 113 -4.62 12.54 -4.79
C PHE A 113 -4.41 13.43 -6.00
N CYS A 114 -4.36 12.86 -7.22
CA CYS A 114 -4.11 13.63 -8.43
C CYS A 114 -5.35 14.29 -9.02
N TRP A 115 -6.48 13.61 -9.14
CA TRP A 115 -7.65 14.21 -9.79
C TRP A 115 -8.36 15.16 -8.83
N ILE A 116 -8.85 14.65 -7.69
CA ILE A 116 -9.64 15.42 -6.72
C ILE A 116 -8.75 16.37 -5.91
N THR A 117 -7.60 15.89 -5.42
CA THR A 117 -6.68 16.62 -4.51
C THR A 117 -7.41 17.29 -3.34
N PRO A 118 -8.03 16.51 -2.44
CA PRO A 118 -8.77 17.08 -1.32
C PRO A 118 -7.83 17.85 -0.39
N ARG A 119 -8.36 18.90 0.27
CA ARG A 119 -7.56 19.84 1.09
C ARG A 119 -6.71 19.15 2.16
N PHE A 120 -7.17 18.04 2.73
CA PHE A 120 -6.42 17.32 3.77
C PHE A 120 -5.16 16.60 3.27
N VAL A 121 -5.01 16.40 1.95
CA VAL A 121 -3.79 15.90 1.31
C VAL A 121 -2.80 17.05 1.07
N VAL A 122 -3.26 18.30 1.04
CA VAL A 122 -2.38 19.44 0.76
C VAL A 122 -1.67 19.87 2.03
N ILE A 123 -0.34 19.80 2.02
CA ILE A 123 0.48 20.34 3.10
C ILE A 123 0.37 21.87 3.07
N PRO A 124 0.12 22.54 4.21
CA PRO A 124 0.06 23.99 4.26
C PRO A 124 1.31 24.62 3.62
N THR A 125 1.13 25.73 2.90
CA THR A 125 2.18 26.46 2.14
C THR A 125 2.62 25.82 0.81
N THR A 126 1.96 24.75 0.39
CA THR A 126 2.24 24.07 -0.89
C THR A 126 1.03 24.04 -1.83
N GLU A 127 0.03 24.88 -1.56
CA GLU A 127 -1.20 24.95 -2.34
C GLU A 127 -0.92 25.23 -3.83
N GLY A 128 -1.58 24.49 -4.72
CA GLY A 128 -1.45 24.66 -6.18
C GLY A 128 -0.15 24.14 -6.80
N MET A 129 0.73 23.50 -6.03
CA MET A 129 1.96 22.91 -6.58
C MET A 129 1.67 21.79 -7.59
N LYS A 130 2.50 21.73 -8.63
CA LYS A 130 2.34 20.76 -9.73
C LYS A 130 2.53 19.31 -9.28
N GLY A 131 3.36 19.05 -8.25
CA GLY A 131 3.55 17.72 -7.70
C GLY A 131 2.25 17.00 -7.36
N TYR A 132 1.24 17.72 -6.84
CA TYR A 132 -0.07 17.13 -6.53
C TYR A 132 -0.81 16.55 -7.74
N LYS A 133 -0.39 16.87 -8.97
CA LYS A 133 -0.99 16.40 -10.23
C LYS A 133 -0.03 15.51 -11.02
N ASP A 134 1.03 14.98 -10.40
CA ASP A 134 2.02 14.13 -11.08
C ASP A 134 1.60 12.65 -11.12
N TYR A 135 0.73 12.31 -12.06
CA TYR A 135 0.31 10.92 -12.31
C TYR A 135 1.48 9.97 -12.64
N LYS A 136 2.56 10.50 -13.25
CA LYS A 136 3.72 9.68 -13.65
C LYS A 136 4.59 9.32 -12.45
N PHE A 137 4.66 10.18 -11.44
CA PHE A 137 5.30 9.88 -10.16
C PHE A 137 4.68 8.62 -9.54
N HIS A 138 3.36 8.61 -9.40
CA HIS A 138 2.62 7.47 -8.84
C HIS A 138 2.73 6.20 -9.70
N LEU A 139 2.63 6.31 -11.02
CA LEU A 139 2.81 5.16 -11.91
C LEU A 139 4.20 4.53 -11.77
N ARG A 140 5.26 5.34 -11.68
CA ARG A 140 6.62 4.84 -11.43
C ARG A 140 6.71 4.16 -10.07
N GLY A 141 6.08 4.74 -9.06
CA GLY A 141 5.94 4.16 -7.73
C GLY A 141 5.32 2.77 -7.79
N ALA A 142 4.15 2.62 -8.40
CA ALA A 142 3.44 1.34 -8.54
C ALA A 142 4.23 0.29 -9.34
N ILE A 143 5.00 0.68 -10.37
CA ILE A 143 5.88 -0.23 -11.13
C ILE A 143 7.04 -0.73 -10.26
N VAL A 144 7.68 0.15 -9.49
CA VAL A 144 8.74 -0.23 -8.55
C VAL A 144 8.17 -1.10 -7.43
N GLY A 145 7.00 -0.73 -6.90
CA GLY A 145 6.25 -1.48 -5.91
C GLY A 145 5.92 -2.89 -6.39
N THR A 146 5.47 -3.06 -7.63
CA THR A 146 5.19 -4.37 -8.23
C THR A 146 6.40 -5.31 -8.16
N LYS A 147 7.60 -4.81 -8.49
CA LYS A 147 8.83 -5.63 -8.43
C LYS A 147 9.15 -6.06 -7.00
N PHE A 148 9.02 -5.14 -6.05
CA PHE A 148 9.23 -5.42 -4.63
C PHE A 148 8.20 -6.42 -4.09
N LEU A 149 6.91 -6.22 -4.39
CA LEU A 149 5.81 -7.09 -3.98
C LEU A 149 5.94 -8.51 -4.57
N ALA A 150 6.42 -8.64 -5.81
CA ALA A 150 6.71 -9.94 -6.41
C ALA A 150 7.78 -10.69 -5.61
N ILE A 151 8.89 -10.01 -5.28
CA ILE A 151 9.97 -10.61 -4.48
C ILE A 151 9.46 -11.01 -3.09
N VAL A 152 8.77 -10.11 -2.38
CA VAL A 152 8.24 -10.40 -1.03
C VAL A 152 7.27 -11.59 -1.07
N SER A 153 6.40 -11.65 -2.08
CA SER A 153 5.41 -12.73 -2.20
C SER A 153 6.05 -14.11 -2.40
N LEU A 154 7.23 -14.19 -3.02
CA LEU A 154 8.01 -15.45 -3.10
C LEU A 154 8.38 -15.96 -1.70
N PHE A 155 8.83 -15.06 -0.81
CA PHE A 155 9.17 -15.42 0.56
C PHE A 155 7.93 -15.77 1.36
N LEU A 156 6.85 -14.98 1.25
CA LEU A 156 5.59 -15.26 1.96
C LEU A 156 5.03 -16.62 1.59
N ALA A 157 5.01 -16.97 0.30
CA ALA A 157 4.56 -18.27 -0.17
C ALA A 157 5.43 -19.42 0.35
N GLY A 158 6.75 -19.25 0.32
CA GLY A 158 7.69 -20.27 0.81
C GLY A 158 7.47 -20.58 2.29
N ILE A 159 7.36 -19.54 3.11
CA ILE A 159 7.09 -19.69 4.54
C ILE A 159 5.70 -20.31 4.74
N ALA A 160 4.67 -19.82 4.05
CA ALA A 160 3.29 -20.27 4.23
C ALA A 160 3.09 -21.77 3.95
N ILE A 161 3.81 -22.36 2.98
CA ILE A 161 3.63 -23.79 2.63
C ILE A 161 4.61 -24.73 3.36
N THR A 162 5.60 -24.19 4.08
CA THR A 162 6.58 -24.99 4.83
C THR A 162 6.27 -25.05 6.32
N MET A 163 5.34 -24.22 6.80
CA MET A 163 4.78 -24.26 8.15
C MET A 163 3.59 -25.22 8.29
#